data_AF-A0A1G7QNX9-F1
#
_entry.id   AF-A0A1G7QNX9-F1
#
_cell.length_a   1.000
_cell.length_b   1.000
_cell.length_c   1.000
_cell.angle_alpha   90.00
_cell.angle_beta   90.00
_cell.angle_gamma   90.00
#
_symmetry.space_group_name_H-M   'P 1'
#
loop_
_entity.id
_entity.type
_entity.pdbx_description
1 polymer ?
#
loop_
_entity_poly.entity_id
_entity_poly.type
_entity_poly.pdbx_seq_one_letter_code
_entity_poly.pdbx_strand_id
1 'polypeptide(L)'
;MARLILRIAALALLIVCVVVGADWIVWRIRAARGNGMDEVTVTQVSAAELKRNKEEYYFDGDITITCARSIFPPLTSNGWLPPCWYLRRHTTVVQHI
;
A
#
# COMPACT_ATOMS: atom_id res chain seq x y z
N MET A 1 13.08 33.39 12.12
CA MET A 1 12.73 32.44 11.04
C MET A 1 12.57 31.01 11.53
N ALA A 2 13.54 30.43 12.26
CA ALA A 2 13.46 29.05 12.77
C ALA A 2 12.16 28.72 13.53
N ARG A 3 11.70 29.60 14.44
CA ARG A 3 10.45 29.39 15.21
C ARG A 3 9.19 29.37 14.33
N LEU A 4 9.18 30.08 13.20
CA LEU A 4 8.05 30.09 12.27
C LEU A 4 8.03 28.78 11.46
N ILE A 5 9.20 28.37 10.95
CA ILE A 5 9.37 27.11 10.21
C ILE A 5 8.95 25.93 11.09
N LEU A 6 9.36 25.92 12.36
CA LEU A 6 9.04 24.85 13.30
C LEU A 6 7.52 24.77 13.58
N ARG A 7 6.85 25.92 13.68
CA ARG A 7 5.38 25.97 13.83
C ARG A 7 4.65 25.46 12.59
N ILE A 8 5.09 25.85 11.40
CA ILE A 8 4.51 25.40 10.14
C ILE A 8 4.71 23.89 9.99
N ALA A 9 5.92 23.39 10.26
CA ALA A 9 6.22 21.97 10.21
C ALA A 9 5.37 21.18 11.22
N ALA A 10 5.22 21.67 12.45
CA ALA A 10 4.37 21.03 13.47
C ALA A 10 2.90 20.99 13.05
N LEU A 11 2.39 22.08 12.46
CA LEU A 11 1.01 22.15 11.99
C LEU A 11 0.76 21.23 10.79
N ALA A 12 1.71 21.19 9.84
CA ALA A 12 1.67 20.26 8.71
C ALA A 12 1.69 18.79 9.19
N LEU A 13 2.57 18.46 10.15
CA LEU A 13 2.63 17.13 10.74
C LEU A 13 1.31 16.76 11.43
N LEU A 14 0.72 17.68 12.19
CA LEU A 14 -0.56 17.46 12.85
C LEU A 14 -1.66 17.16 11.83
N ILE A 15 -1.74 17.93 10.74
CA ILE A 15 -2.71 17.69 9.66
C ILE A 15 -2.51 16.29 9.06
N VAL A 16 -1.28 15.90 8.76
CA VAL A 16 -0.97 14.56 8.23
C VAL A 16 -1.42 13.47 9.20
N CYS A 17 -1.12 13.60 10.49
CA CYS A 17 -1.56 12.64 11.51
C CYS A 17 -3.09 12.54 11.58
N VAL A 18 -3.81 13.66 11.52
CA VAL A 18 -5.28 13.67 11.55
C VAL A 18 -5.85 12.99 10.30
N VAL A 19 -5.31 13.28 9.11
CA VAL A 19 -5.80 12.69 7.85
C VAL A 19 -5.54 11.19 7.80
N VAL A 20 -4.33 10.75 8.13
CA VAL A 20 -3.97 9.31 8.14
C VAL A 20 -4.75 8.57 9.22
N GLY A 21 -4.90 9.16 10.41
CA GLY A 21 -5.69 8.59 11.49
C GLY A 21 -7.17 8.46 11.14
N ALA A 22 -7.76 9.49 10.53
CA ALA A 22 -9.15 9.47 10.09
C ALA A 22 -9.40 8.41 9.01
N ASP A 23 -8.51 8.30 8.00
CA ASP A 23 -8.61 7.25 6.98
C ASP A 23 -8.55 5.85 7.60
N TRP A 24 -7.62 5.62 8.53
CA TRP A 24 -7.52 4.34 9.24
C TRP A 24 -8.79 4.02 10.05
N ILE A 25 -9.34 4.99 10.77
CA ILE A 25 -10.60 4.79 11.54
C ILE A 25 -11.76 4.45 10.59
N VAL A 26 -11.91 5.19 9.49
CA VAL A 26 -12.96 4.94 8.49
C VAL A 26 -12.80 3.55 7.89
N TRP A 27 -11.58 3.17 7.51
CA TRP A 27 -11.28 1.83 7.01
C TRP A 27 -11.61 0.75 8.04
N ARG A 28 -11.23 0.92 9.31
CA ARG A 28 -11.54 -0.04 10.39
C ARG A 28 -13.05 -0.23 10.58
N ILE A 29 -13.82 0.86 10.52
CA ILE A 29 -15.28 0.79 10.59
C ILE A 29 -15.85 0.02 9.39
N ARG A 30 -15.34 0.28 8.17
CA ARG A 30 -15.75 -0.46 6.96
C ARG A 30 -15.38 -1.94 7.06
N ALA A 31 -14.18 -2.25 7.55
CA ALA A 31 -13.69 -3.62 7.73
C ALA A 31 -14.57 -4.39 8.73
N ALA A 32 -14.93 -3.76 9.86
CA ALA A 32 -15.85 -4.35 10.84
C ALA A 32 -17.26 -4.61 10.26
N ARG A 33 -17.68 -3.85 9.25
CA ARG A 33 -18.95 -4.03 8.52
C ARG A 33 -18.84 -4.99 7.33
N GLY A 34 -17.68 -5.61 7.10
CA GLY A 34 -17.45 -6.53 5.97
C GLY A 34 -17.20 -5.85 4.62
N ASN A 35 -17.07 -4.52 4.57
CA ASN A 35 -16.88 -3.74 3.34
C ASN A 35 -15.52 -2.99 3.29
N GLY A 36 -14.59 -3.35 4.18
CA GLY A 36 -13.27 -2.71 4.26
C GLY A 36 -12.20 -3.35 3.38
N MET A 37 -12.50 -4.50 2.79
CA MET A 37 -11.57 -5.32 2.01
C MET A 37 -12.13 -5.51 0.60
N ASP A 38 -11.22 -5.74 -0.34
CA ASP A 38 -11.54 -6.15 -1.71
C ASP A 38 -10.46 -7.11 -2.20
N GLU A 39 -10.69 -7.69 -3.37
CA GLU A 39 -9.72 -8.52 -4.07
C GLU A 39 -9.44 -7.95 -5.45
N VAL A 40 -8.17 -7.98 -5.85
CA VAL A 40 -7.73 -7.52 -7.16
C VAL A 40 -6.83 -8.59 -7.76
N THR A 41 -7.14 -9.00 -8.97
CA THR A 41 -6.28 -9.89 -9.77
C THR A 41 -5.11 -9.09 -10.32
N VAL A 42 -3.91 -9.55 -10.02
CA VAL A 42 -2.65 -8.95 -10.48
C VAL A 42 -1.79 -10.04 -11.13
N THR A 43 -1.03 -9.64 -12.13
CA THR A 43 -0.04 -10.46 -12.79
C THR A 43 1.22 -10.55 -11.93
N GLN A 44 1.61 -11.78 -11.59
CA GLN A 44 2.83 -12.07 -10.86
C GLN A 44 3.97 -12.37 -11.83
N VAL A 45 5.12 -11.73 -11.57
CA VAL A 45 6.34 -11.91 -12.34
C VAL A 45 7.48 -12.18 -11.37
N SER A 46 8.17 -13.30 -11.52
CA SER A 46 9.36 -13.61 -10.73
C SER A 46 10.61 -13.04 -11.41
N ALA A 47 11.45 -12.33 -10.66
CA ALA A 47 12.73 -11.82 -11.12
C ALA A 47 13.86 -12.61 -10.48
N ALA A 48 14.63 -13.34 -11.29
CA ALA A 48 15.80 -14.07 -10.83
C ALA A 48 17.08 -13.29 -11.17
N GLU A 49 17.94 -13.10 -10.16
CA GLU A 49 19.22 -12.43 -10.35
C GLU A 49 20.25 -13.38 -10.97
N LEU A 50 20.85 -12.95 -12.08
CA LEU A 50 21.85 -13.69 -12.84
C LEU A 50 23.23 -13.07 -12.67
N LYS A 51 24.25 -13.90 -12.89
CA LYS A 51 25.64 -13.47 -12.91
C LYS A 51 25.83 -12.27 -13.87
N ARG A 52 26.72 -11.36 -13.46
CA ARG A 52 27.04 -10.10 -14.17
C ARG A 52 25.90 -9.07 -14.17
N ASN A 53 25.14 -9.00 -13.06
CA ASN A 53 24.11 -7.96 -12.83
C ASN A 53 23.03 -7.95 -13.93
N LYS A 54 22.58 -9.15 -14.30
CA LYS A 54 21.46 -9.34 -15.23
C LYS A 54 20.28 -9.87 -14.44
N GLU A 55 19.08 -9.53 -14.87
CA GLU A 55 17.85 -10.05 -14.29
C GLU A 55 17.03 -10.71 -15.40
N GLU A 56 16.50 -11.89 -15.13
CA GLU A 56 15.51 -12.53 -15.98
C GLU A 56 14.15 -12.52 -15.28
N TYR A 57 13.12 -12.17 -16.04
CA TYR A 57 11.74 -12.06 -15.58
C TYR A 57 10.94 -13.25 -16.10
N TYR A 58 10.31 -13.98 -15.19
CA TYR A 58 9.49 -15.16 -15.44
C TYR A 58 8.03 -14.80 -15.15
N PHE A 59 7.14 -15.12 -16.07
CA PHE A 59 5.70 -14.89 -15.87
C PHE A 59 5.10 -16.04 -15.09
N ASP A 60 4.58 -15.76 -13.88
CA ASP A 60 4.06 -16.80 -12.98
C ASP A 60 2.54 -16.96 -13.10
N GLY A 61 1.88 -16.09 -13.87
CA GLY A 61 0.43 -16.06 -14.04
C GLY A 61 -0.24 -14.94 -13.28
N ASP A 62 -1.57 -15.00 -13.22
CA ASP A 62 -2.38 -14.04 -12.51
C ASP A 62 -2.79 -14.60 -11.14
N ILE A 63 -2.56 -13.80 -10.09
CA ILE A 63 -2.92 -14.12 -8.71
C ILE A 63 -3.93 -13.12 -8.16
N THR A 64 -4.76 -13.57 -7.23
CA THR A 64 -5.70 -12.69 -6.53
C THR A 64 -5.08 -12.22 -5.23
N ILE A 65 -4.90 -10.90 -5.09
CA ILE A 65 -4.38 -10.27 -3.86
C ILE A 65 -5.51 -9.55 -3.13
N THR A 66 -5.58 -9.78 -1.81
CA THR A 66 -6.48 -9.03 -0.93
C THR A 66 -5.93 -7.63 -0.66
N CYS A 67 -6.80 -6.63 -0.72
CA CYS A 67 -6.43 -5.22 -0.57
C CYS A 67 -7.42 -4.46 0.31
N ALA A 68 -6.98 -3.32 0.83
CA ALA A 68 -7.80 -2.46 1.67
C ALA A 68 -8.56 -1.40 0.86
N ARG A 69 -9.85 -1.20 1.17
CA ARG A 69 -10.66 -0.08 0.66
C ARG A 69 -10.41 1.19 1.48
N SER A 70 -9.16 1.67 1.44
CA SER A 70 -8.65 2.86 2.12
C SER A 70 -7.88 3.77 1.15
N ILE A 71 -7.62 5.02 1.56
CA ILE A 71 -6.80 5.94 0.76
C ILE A 71 -5.32 5.63 1.01
N PHE A 72 -4.93 5.47 2.27
CA PHE A 72 -3.58 5.14 2.69
C PHE A 72 -3.47 3.65 3.02
N PRO A 73 -2.27 3.04 2.91
CA PRO A 73 -2.08 1.65 3.31
C PRO A 73 -2.32 1.53 4.83
N PRO A 74 -3.29 0.73 5.30
CA PRO A 74 -3.50 0.55 6.72
C PRO A 74 -2.48 -0.44 7.27
N LEU A 75 -2.04 -0.19 8.50
CA LEU A 75 -1.25 -1.16 9.25
C LEU A 75 -2.18 -2.22 9.87
N THR A 76 -1.89 -3.48 9.59
CA THR A 76 -2.61 -4.66 10.09
C THR A 76 -1.67 -5.57 10.87
N SER A 77 -2.19 -6.64 11.48
CA SER A 77 -1.36 -7.64 12.18
C SER A 77 -0.33 -8.31 11.27
N ASN A 78 -0.59 -8.35 9.97
CA ASN A 78 0.24 -9.00 8.96
C ASN A 78 1.14 -7.99 8.21
N GLY A 79 1.24 -6.75 8.71
CA GLY A 79 1.99 -5.67 8.09
C GLY A 79 1.10 -4.67 7.34
N TRP A 80 1.71 -3.92 6.43
CA TRP A 80 1.02 -2.91 5.62
C TRP A 80 0.20 -3.58 4.52
N LEU A 81 -1.08 -3.23 4.45
CA LEU A 81 -1.95 -3.73 3.39
C LEU A 81 -1.94 -2.77 2.20
N PRO A 82 -1.77 -3.26 0.95
CA PRO A 82 -1.87 -2.40 -0.21
C PRO A 82 -3.31 -1.89 -0.39
N PRO A 83 -3.50 -0.60 -0.75
CA PRO A 83 -4.83 -0.09 -1.03
C PRO A 83 -5.29 -0.54 -2.42
N CYS A 84 -6.58 -0.84 -2.55
CA CYS A 84 -7.12 -1.43 -3.78
C CYS A 84 -6.99 -0.54 -5.01
N TRP A 85 -7.05 0.79 -4.83
CA TRP A 85 -6.85 1.73 -5.94
C TRP A 85 -5.45 1.64 -6.53
N TYR A 86 -4.45 1.31 -5.69
CA TYR A 86 -3.05 1.18 -6.12
C TYR A 86 -2.88 -0.11 -6.92
N LEU A 87 -3.37 -1.24 -6.42
CA LEU A 87 -3.27 -2.52 -7.16
C LEU A 87 -4.03 -2.48 -8.49
N ARG A 88 -5.19 -1.82 -8.55
CA ARG A 88 -5.93 -1.65 -9.82
C ARG A 88 -5.16 -0.80 -10.85
N ARG A 89 -4.24 0.06 -10.40
CA ARG A 89 -3.39 0.88 -11.27
C ARG A 89 -2.05 0.23 -11.59
N HIS A 90 -1.57 -0.61 -10.68
CA HIS A 90 -0.31 -1.33 -10.74
C HIS A 90 -0.58 -2.82 -10.59
N THR A 91 -1.11 -3.42 -11.66
CA THR A 91 -1.52 -4.82 -11.69
C THR A 91 -0.38 -5.78 -11.92
N THR A 92 0.88 -5.34 -11.85
CA THR A 92 2.06 -6.20 -12.01
C THR A 92 2.85 -6.20 -10.71
N VAL A 93 3.02 -7.38 -10.13
CA VAL A 93 3.79 -7.59 -8.90
C VAL A 93 5.03 -8.37 -9.25
N VAL A 94 6.20 -7.75 -9.02
CA VAL A 94 7.49 -8.40 -9.21
C VAL A 94 7.92 -9.04 -7.90
N GLN A 95 8.13 -10.35 -7.90
CA GLN A 95 8.70 -11.11 -6.80
C GLN A 95 10.15 -11.43 -7.11
N HIS A 96 11.07 -10.94 -6.28
CA HIS A 96 12.48 -11.34 -6.42
C HIS A 96 12.71 -12.70 -5.75
N ILE A 97 13.34 -13.62 -6.48
CA ILE A 97 13.70 -14.98 -6.04
C ILE A 97 15.20 -15.21 -6.13
#